data_AF-A0A0R0L5D7-F1
#
_entry.id   AF-A0A0R0L5D7-F1
#
_cell.length_a   1.000
_cell.length_b   1.000
_cell.length_c   1.000
_cell.angle_alpha   90.00
_cell.angle_beta   90.00
_cell.angle_gamma   90.00
#
_symmetry.space_group_name_H-M   'P 1'
#
loop_
_entity.id
_entity.type
_entity.pdbx_description
1 polymer ?
#
loop_
_entity_poly.entity_id
_entity_poly.type
_entity_poly.pdbx_seq_one_letter_code
_entity_poly.pdbx_strand_id
1 'polypeptide(L)'
;MEGHYELLMEIQDSPMDINAIVARRRKDFTGEFFHYLSLISDTYDSLEDRDGISRLGSRCLSAVSAYDNTLENIETLDAAQAKFDDILNSPSIDIACQKIKSLAKAKELDSSLILLISSAWAKAKESTTMKNEVKDIMYQLYRATKSSLRSITPKEIKLLKHLLNIIDPEERFSALATAFTPGDEHEAKDPNALYTTPKELHKWIKIMLDAYHLNKEETDLREARQMTDPVVIQRLFILKDTIEQEYMEKDTTQKSETKDDSKSEEF
;
A
#
# COMPACT_ATOMS: atom_id res chain seq x y z
N MET A 1 -3.42 -29.06 4.26
CA MET A 1 -2.32 -28.72 3.33
C MET A 1 -2.83 -28.40 1.94
N GLU A 2 -3.62 -29.26 1.29
CA GLU A 2 -4.11 -29.03 -0.10
C GLU A 2 -4.90 -27.71 -0.27
N GLY A 3 -5.81 -27.38 0.64
CA GLY A 3 -6.53 -26.10 0.59
C GLY A 3 -5.69 -24.84 0.81
N HIS A 4 -4.55 -24.93 1.51
CA HIS A 4 -3.62 -23.80 1.67
C HIS A 4 -2.77 -23.59 0.42
N TYR A 5 -2.39 -24.68 -0.26
CA TYR A 5 -1.73 -24.61 -1.56
C TYR A 5 -2.64 -23.99 -2.62
N GLU A 6 -3.90 -24.41 -2.70
CA GLU A 6 -4.89 -23.83 -3.62
C GLU A 6 -5.13 -22.34 -3.36
N LEU A 7 -5.22 -21.93 -2.09
CA LEU A 7 -5.35 -20.52 -1.73
C LEU A 7 -4.09 -19.72 -2.14
N LEU A 8 -2.90 -20.26 -1.88
CA LEU A 8 -1.63 -19.63 -2.29
C LEU A 8 -1.55 -19.48 -3.80
N MET A 9 -1.87 -20.52 -4.57
CA MET A 9 -1.89 -20.48 -6.05
C MET A 9 -2.84 -19.40 -6.56
N GLU A 10 -4.06 -19.32 -6.03
CA GLU A 10 -5.03 -18.31 -6.45
C GLU A 10 -4.57 -16.88 -6.15
N ILE A 11 -3.90 -16.68 -5.00
CA ILE A 11 -3.33 -15.38 -4.64
C ILE A 11 -2.14 -15.03 -5.55
N GLN A 12 -1.30 -16.01 -5.92
CA GLN A 12 -0.16 -15.81 -6.81
C GLN A 12 -0.58 -15.55 -8.26
N ASP A 13 -1.64 -16.21 -8.73
CA ASP A 13 -2.20 -16.00 -10.08
C ASP A 13 -2.88 -14.63 -10.21
N SER A 14 -3.46 -14.13 -9.11
CA SER A 14 -4.18 -12.86 -9.08
C SER A 14 -3.71 -11.95 -7.95
N PRO A 15 -2.41 -11.56 -7.93
CA PRO A 15 -1.82 -10.87 -6.79
C PRO A 15 -2.40 -9.48 -6.62
N MET A 16 -3.00 -8.90 -7.65
CA MET A 16 -3.66 -7.60 -7.54
C MET A 16 -5.05 -7.69 -6.90
N ASP A 17 -5.67 -8.87 -6.83
CA ASP A 17 -7.07 -9.06 -6.45
C ASP A 17 -7.26 -9.59 -5.01
N ILE A 18 -6.23 -9.50 -4.18
CA ILE A 18 -6.23 -10.01 -2.80
C ILE A 18 -7.48 -9.60 -2.01
N ASN A 19 -7.93 -8.34 -2.09
CA ASN A 19 -9.13 -7.89 -1.39
C ASN A 19 -10.40 -8.66 -1.83
N ALA A 20 -10.52 -8.98 -3.12
CA ALA A 20 -11.64 -9.76 -3.64
C ALA A 20 -11.52 -11.24 -3.24
N ILE A 21 -10.29 -11.78 -3.23
CA ILE A 21 -10.01 -13.15 -2.77
C ILE A 21 -10.37 -13.29 -1.28
N VAL A 22 -9.91 -12.36 -0.43
CA VAL A 22 -10.25 -12.31 1.00
C VAL A 22 -11.75 -12.18 1.21
N ALA A 23 -12.41 -11.26 0.52
CA ALA A 23 -13.84 -11.04 0.67
C ALA A 23 -14.69 -12.31 0.42
N ARG A 24 -14.19 -13.18 -0.47
CA ARG A 24 -14.83 -14.45 -0.81
C ARG A 24 -14.39 -15.61 0.07
N ARG A 25 -13.09 -15.76 0.29
CA ARG A 25 -12.47 -16.91 0.97
C ARG A 25 -12.02 -16.58 2.39
N ARG A 26 -12.61 -15.57 3.05
CA ARG A 26 -12.19 -15.10 4.37
C ARG A 26 -11.94 -16.24 5.36
N LYS A 27 -12.83 -17.24 5.40
CA LYS A 27 -12.72 -18.45 6.24
C LYS A 27 -11.44 -19.27 6.06
N ASP A 28 -10.80 -19.19 4.90
CA ASP A 28 -9.59 -19.93 4.56
C ASP A 28 -8.31 -19.17 5.00
N PHE A 29 -8.40 -17.86 5.26
CA PHE A 29 -7.32 -17.03 5.81
C PHE A 29 -7.24 -17.19 7.33
N THR A 30 -6.64 -18.29 7.77
CA THR A 30 -6.50 -18.68 9.18
C THR A 30 -5.05 -18.55 9.65
N GLY A 31 -4.81 -18.63 10.97
CA GLY A 31 -3.46 -18.72 11.51
C GLY A 31 -2.64 -19.85 10.90
N GLU A 32 -3.27 -20.99 10.61
CA GLU A 32 -2.65 -22.15 9.94
C GLU A 32 -2.22 -21.85 8.50
N PHE A 33 -3.03 -21.09 7.75
CA PHE A 33 -2.63 -20.64 6.40
C PHE A 33 -1.39 -19.74 6.47
N PHE A 34 -1.37 -18.82 7.43
CA PHE A 34 -0.24 -17.93 7.62
C PHE A 34 1.01 -18.69 8.10
N HIS A 35 0.85 -19.69 8.98
CA HIS A 35 1.95 -20.58 9.35
C HIS A 35 2.51 -21.37 8.16
N TYR A 36 1.62 -21.86 7.28
CA TYR A 36 1.99 -22.53 6.04
C TYR A 36 2.81 -21.62 5.10
N LEU A 37 2.46 -20.33 4.97
CA LEU A 37 3.26 -19.39 4.18
C LEU A 37 4.67 -19.21 4.76
N SER A 38 4.81 -19.16 6.09
CA SER A 38 6.12 -19.11 6.75
C SER A 38 6.95 -20.36 6.44
N LEU A 39 6.34 -21.54 6.57
CA LEU A 39 7.01 -22.81 6.28
C LEU A 39 7.48 -22.89 4.83
N ILE A 40 6.67 -22.41 3.88
CA ILE A 40 7.06 -22.33 2.46
C ILE A 40 8.21 -21.34 2.26
N SER A 41 8.15 -20.16 2.89
CA SER A 41 9.24 -19.19 2.83
C SER A 41 10.57 -19.85 3.23
N ASP A 42 10.57 -20.61 4.32
CA ASP A 42 11.76 -21.29 4.82
C ASP A 42 12.32 -22.37 3.86
N THR A 43 11.49 -22.90 2.95
CA THR A 43 11.94 -23.88 1.93
C THR A 43 12.63 -23.25 0.72
N TYR A 44 12.50 -21.94 0.51
CA TYR A 44 13.21 -21.25 -0.56
C TYR A 44 14.67 -21.00 -0.18
N ASP A 45 15.62 -21.22 -1.09
CA ASP A 45 17.03 -20.92 -0.85
C ASP A 45 17.38 -19.45 -1.16
N SER A 46 16.62 -18.82 -2.05
CA SER A 46 16.85 -17.43 -2.45
C SER A 46 16.18 -16.46 -1.47
N LEU A 47 16.91 -15.40 -1.10
CA LEU A 47 16.34 -14.30 -0.31
C LEU A 47 15.21 -13.59 -1.06
N GLU A 48 15.25 -13.60 -2.39
CA GLU A 48 14.23 -12.98 -3.24
C GLU A 48 12.88 -13.71 -3.15
N ASP A 49 12.89 -15.03 -3.23
CA ASP A 49 11.66 -15.85 -3.12
C ASP A 49 11.07 -15.79 -1.70
N ARG A 50 11.95 -15.80 -0.68
CA ARG A 50 11.57 -15.59 0.73
C ARG A 50 10.89 -14.22 0.93
N ASP A 51 11.49 -13.16 0.40
CA ASP A 51 10.94 -11.81 0.43
C ASP A 51 9.60 -11.73 -0.32
N GLY A 52 9.47 -12.46 -1.44
CA GLY A 52 8.26 -12.53 -2.25
C GLY A 52 7.07 -13.10 -1.49
N ILE A 53 7.26 -14.26 -0.84
CA ILE A 53 6.23 -14.90 -0.01
C ILE A 53 5.87 -14.04 1.20
N SER A 54 6.87 -13.45 1.86
CA SER A 54 6.65 -12.58 3.02
C SER A 54 5.79 -11.35 2.66
N ARG A 55 6.11 -10.68 1.54
CA ARG A 55 5.28 -9.58 1.01
C ARG A 55 3.86 -10.02 0.67
N LEU A 56 3.70 -11.22 0.09
CA LEU A 56 2.39 -11.76 -0.22
C LEU A 56 1.56 -11.98 1.05
N GLY A 57 2.17 -12.57 2.08
CA GLY A 57 1.56 -12.80 3.39
C GLY A 57 1.12 -11.50 4.06
N SER A 58 1.99 -10.49 4.09
CA SER A 58 1.68 -9.16 4.64
C SER A 58 0.48 -8.49 3.96
N ARG A 59 0.40 -8.58 2.63
CA ARG A 59 -0.74 -8.05 1.86
C ARG A 59 -2.04 -8.80 2.16
N CYS A 60 -1.97 -10.13 2.32
CA CYS A 60 -3.12 -10.94 2.70
C CYS A 60 -3.62 -10.58 4.10
N LEU A 61 -2.70 -10.44 5.06
CA LEU A 61 -3.05 -10.07 6.43
C LEU A 61 -3.70 -8.68 6.49
N SER A 62 -3.12 -7.69 5.81
CA SER A 62 -3.70 -6.35 5.73
C SER A 62 -5.12 -6.37 5.15
N ALA A 63 -5.35 -7.15 4.10
CA ALA A 63 -6.68 -7.30 3.51
C ALA A 63 -7.67 -8.02 4.44
N VAL A 64 -7.21 -9.01 5.22
CA VAL A 64 -7.99 -9.71 6.25
C VAL A 64 -8.38 -8.78 7.38
N SER A 65 -7.43 -8.05 7.96
CA SER A 65 -7.71 -7.10 9.03
C SER A 65 -8.67 -5.99 8.57
N ALA A 66 -8.50 -5.48 7.35
CA ALA A 66 -9.43 -4.52 6.78
C ALA A 66 -10.84 -5.10 6.62
N TYR A 67 -10.97 -6.36 6.22
CA TYR A 67 -12.26 -7.06 6.10
C TYR A 67 -12.92 -7.25 7.46
N ASP A 68 -12.19 -7.72 8.47
CA ASP A 68 -12.76 -8.01 9.80
C ASP A 68 -13.17 -6.73 10.52
N ASN A 69 -12.28 -5.72 10.56
CA ASN A 69 -12.56 -4.45 11.23
C ASN A 69 -13.75 -3.70 10.61
N THR A 70 -13.97 -3.83 9.30
CA THR A 70 -15.12 -3.21 8.64
C THR A 70 -16.43 -3.94 8.93
N LEU A 71 -16.41 -5.25 9.17
CA LEU A 71 -17.59 -6.01 9.60
C LEU A 71 -17.98 -5.72 11.05
N GLU A 72 -17.02 -5.39 11.91
CA GLU A 72 -17.30 -5.03 13.30
C GLU A 72 -17.93 -3.63 13.46
N ASN A 73 -17.81 -2.76 12.44
CA ASN A 73 -18.30 -1.38 12.48
C ASN A 73 -19.60 -1.17 11.68
N ILE A 74 -20.72 -1.60 12.27
CA ILE A 74 -22.07 -1.62 11.66
C ILE A 74 -22.51 -0.24 11.13
N GLU A 75 -22.26 0.85 11.86
CA GLU A 75 -22.69 2.20 11.45
C GLU A 75 -21.99 2.68 10.16
N THR A 76 -20.73 2.26 9.95
CA THR A 76 -20.01 2.60 8.72
C THR A 76 -20.49 1.80 7.51
N LEU A 77 -21.09 0.63 7.73
CA LEU A 77 -21.60 -0.22 6.65
C LEU A 77 -22.87 0.35 6.04
N ASP A 78 -23.80 0.91 6.82
CA ASP A 78 -25.03 1.49 6.28
C ASP A 78 -24.74 2.71 5.39
N ALA A 79 -23.84 3.59 5.83
CA ALA A 79 -23.40 4.74 5.04
C ALA A 79 -22.67 4.30 3.76
N ALA A 80 -21.80 3.29 3.86
CA ALA A 80 -21.11 2.73 2.71
C ALA A 80 -22.10 2.05 1.72
N GLN A 81 -23.12 1.37 2.23
CA GLN A 81 -24.16 0.73 1.43
C GLN A 81 -24.96 1.78 0.66
N ALA A 82 -25.39 2.86 1.31
CA ALA A 82 -26.09 3.96 0.64
C ALA A 82 -25.25 4.60 -0.48
N LYS A 83 -23.94 4.81 -0.26
CA LYS A 83 -23.01 5.29 -1.30
C LYS A 83 -22.89 4.27 -2.45
N PHE A 84 -22.83 2.98 -2.13
CA PHE A 84 -22.72 1.95 -3.16
C PHE A 84 -23.99 1.86 -4.00
N ASP A 85 -25.17 1.92 -3.38
CA ASP A 85 -26.45 1.96 -4.07
C ASP A 85 -26.57 3.21 -4.96
N ASP A 86 -26.09 4.37 -4.51
CA ASP A 86 -26.02 5.57 -5.34
C ASP A 86 -25.09 5.41 -6.56
N ILE A 87 -23.97 4.69 -6.42
CA ILE A 87 -23.10 4.33 -7.55
C ILE A 87 -23.85 3.42 -8.52
N LEU A 88 -24.52 2.37 -8.02
CA LEU A 88 -25.24 1.39 -8.83
C LEU A 88 -26.45 1.99 -9.57
N ASN A 89 -27.13 2.96 -8.96
CA ASN A 89 -28.26 3.68 -9.55
C ASN A 89 -27.84 4.78 -10.55
N SER A 90 -26.56 4.87 -10.90
CA SER A 90 -26.09 5.82 -11.90
C SER A 90 -26.66 5.50 -13.28
N PRO A 91 -27.00 6.53 -14.10
CA PRO A 91 -27.63 6.32 -15.41
C PRO A 91 -26.68 5.73 -16.46
N SER A 92 -25.36 5.70 -16.21
CA SER A 92 -24.37 5.04 -17.06
C SER A 92 -23.15 4.58 -16.26
N ILE A 93 -22.40 3.62 -16.83
CA ILE A 93 -21.16 3.13 -16.23
C ILE A 93 -20.10 4.24 -16.10
N ASP A 94 -20.05 5.17 -17.05
CA ASP A 94 -19.12 6.30 -17.01
C ASP A 94 -19.41 7.21 -15.82
N ILE A 95 -20.69 7.51 -15.56
CA ILE A 95 -21.10 8.32 -14.42
C ILE A 95 -20.82 7.58 -13.11
N ALA A 96 -21.07 6.28 -13.05
CA ALA A 96 -20.73 5.47 -11.87
C ALA A 96 -19.23 5.49 -11.57
N CYS A 97 -18.39 5.33 -12.60
CA CYS A 97 -16.93 5.40 -12.47
C CYS A 97 -16.44 6.80 -12.08
N GLN A 98 -17.10 7.86 -12.55
CA GLN A 98 -16.81 9.23 -12.14
C GLN A 98 -17.18 9.47 -10.66
N LYS A 99 -18.33 8.96 -10.19
CA LYS A 99 -18.70 9.03 -8.76
C LYS A 99 -17.64 8.39 -7.86
N ILE A 100 -17.14 7.21 -8.22
CA ILE A 100 -16.04 6.55 -7.49
C ILE A 100 -14.80 7.45 -7.42
N LYS A 101 -14.41 8.08 -8.54
CA LYS A 101 -13.27 9.02 -8.57
C LYS A 101 -13.52 10.24 -7.67
N SER A 102 -14.74 10.78 -7.66
CA SER A 102 -15.12 11.91 -6.80
C SER A 102 -15.07 11.55 -5.32
N LEU A 103 -15.60 10.37 -4.94
CA LEU A 103 -15.52 9.86 -3.57
C LEU A 103 -14.07 9.68 -3.12
N ALA A 104 -13.19 9.18 -3.98
CA ALA A 104 -11.77 9.06 -3.68
C ALA A 104 -11.13 10.44 -3.43
N LYS A 105 -11.41 11.44 -4.26
CA LYS A 105 -10.91 12.82 -4.08
C LYS A 105 -11.42 13.46 -2.80
N ALA A 106 -12.67 13.19 -2.42
CA ALA A 106 -13.29 13.66 -1.19
C ALA A 106 -12.82 12.90 0.06
N LYS A 107 -11.99 11.85 -0.07
CA LYS A 107 -11.61 10.92 1.00
C LYS A 107 -12.81 10.16 1.61
N GLU A 108 -13.86 9.98 0.83
CA GLU A 108 -15.10 9.27 1.20
C GLU A 108 -15.17 7.85 0.61
N LEU A 109 -14.16 7.45 -0.18
CA LEU A 109 -13.92 6.07 -0.59
C LEU A 109 -13.23 5.32 0.55
N ASP A 110 -13.98 5.10 1.62
CA ASP A 110 -13.53 4.44 2.85
C ASP A 110 -13.44 2.90 2.72
N SER A 111 -12.84 2.26 3.73
CA SER A 111 -12.62 0.81 3.77
C SER A 111 -13.92 0.00 3.62
N SER A 112 -15.02 0.47 4.20
CA SER A 112 -16.33 -0.18 4.14
C SER A 112 -16.89 -0.15 2.72
N LEU A 113 -16.80 1.00 2.03
CA LEU A 113 -17.22 1.10 0.63
C LEU A 113 -16.32 0.28 -0.31
N ILE A 114 -14.99 0.28 -0.08
CA ILE A 114 -14.05 -0.56 -0.84
C ILE A 114 -14.38 -2.04 -0.67
N LEU A 115 -14.73 -2.46 0.55
CA LEU A 115 -15.13 -3.82 0.85
C LEU A 115 -16.40 -4.22 0.09
N LEU A 116 -17.44 -3.39 0.12
CA LEU A 116 -18.70 -3.66 -0.57
C LEU A 116 -18.49 -3.86 -2.07
N ILE A 117 -17.75 -2.94 -2.71
CA ILE A 117 -17.45 -3.03 -4.15
C ILE A 117 -16.63 -4.29 -4.47
N SER A 118 -15.61 -4.59 -3.66
CA SER A 118 -14.75 -5.78 -3.85
C SER A 118 -15.54 -7.08 -3.67
N SER A 119 -16.43 -7.12 -2.68
CA SER A 119 -17.32 -8.26 -2.40
C SER A 119 -18.35 -8.47 -3.50
N ALA A 120 -18.95 -7.38 -4.00
CA ALA A 120 -19.90 -7.42 -5.10
C ALA A 120 -19.26 -7.95 -6.38
N TRP A 121 -18.06 -7.49 -6.72
CA TRP A 121 -17.29 -8.02 -7.84
C TRP A 121 -16.95 -9.51 -7.66
N ALA A 122 -16.45 -9.91 -6.48
CA ALA A 122 -16.12 -11.30 -6.21
C ALA A 122 -17.33 -12.24 -6.41
N LYS A 123 -18.49 -11.85 -5.86
CA LYS A 123 -19.75 -12.59 -6.03
C LYS A 123 -20.23 -12.61 -7.48
N ALA A 124 -20.10 -11.50 -8.20
CA ALA A 124 -20.49 -11.43 -9.61
C ALA A 124 -19.61 -12.30 -10.50
N LYS A 125 -18.29 -12.30 -10.26
CA LYS A 125 -17.31 -13.11 -11.01
C LYS A 125 -17.69 -14.60 -10.97
N GLU A 126 -18.03 -15.11 -9.78
CA GLU A 126 -18.33 -16.53 -9.53
C GLU A 126 -19.75 -16.95 -9.84
N SER A 127 -20.68 -16.00 -9.92
CA SER A 127 -22.07 -16.31 -10.22
C SER A 127 -22.18 -16.98 -11.60
N THR A 128 -22.72 -18.19 -11.64
CA THR A 128 -23.05 -18.90 -12.88
C THR A 128 -24.36 -18.42 -13.51
N THR A 129 -25.13 -17.62 -12.78
CA THR A 129 -26.47 -17.14 -13.16
C THR A 129 -26.48 -15.67 -13.57
N MET A 130 -25.49 -14.87 -13.18
CA MET A 130 -25.37 -13.48 -13.62
C MET A 130 -24.97 -13.40 -15.10
N LYS A 131 -25.63 -12.49 -15.81
CA LYS A 131 -25.30 -12.16 -17.20
C LYS A 131 -23.93 -11.51 -17.30
N ASN A 132 -23.24 -11.70 -18.42
CA ASN A 132 -21.90 -11.15 -18.66
C ASN A 132 -21.88 -9.62 -18.58
N GLU A 133 -22.95 -8.95 -19.02
CA GLU A 133 -23.04 -7.49 -18.95
C GLU A 133 -23.02 -6.98 -17.49
N VAL A 134 -23.65 -7.72 -16.57
CA VAL A 134 -23.63 -7.37 -15.14
C VAL A 134 -22.24 -7.60 -14.56
N LYS A 135 -21.56 -8.68 -14.96
CA LYS A 135 -20.18 -8.95 -14.54
C LYS A 135 -19.23 -7.87 -15.04
N ASP A 136 -19.38 -7.44 -16.28
CA ASP A 136 -18.56 -6.38 -16.88
C ASP A 136 -18.76 -5.04 -16.16
N ILE A 137 -20.01 -4.68 -15.84
CA ILE A 137 -20.31 -3.49 -15.03
C ILE A 137 -19.62 -3.58 -13.67
N MET A 138 -19.78 -4.68 -12.94
CA MET A 138 -19.14 -4.87 -11.63
C MET A 138 -17.61 -4.82 -11.73
N TYR A 139 -17.02 -5.40 -12.78
CA TYR A 139 -15.59 -5.34 -13.03
C TYR A 139 -15.09 -3.91 -13.27
N GLN A 140 -15.82 -3.13 -14.06
CA GLN A 140 -15.46 -1.73 -14.33
C GLN A 140 -15.52 -0.88 -13.05
N LEU A 141 -16.53 -1.06 -12.20
CA LEU A 141 -16.60 -0.38 -10.90
C LEU A 141 -15.42 -0.78 -10.00
N TYR A 142 -15.13 -2.07 -9.89
CA TYR A 142 -13.98 -2.56 -9.15
C TYR A 142 -12.65 -1.97 -9.66
N ARG A 143 -12.47 -1.94 -10.99
CA ARG A 143 -11.28 -1.37 -11.64
C ARG A 143 -11.19 0.13 -11.39
N ALA A 144 -12.31 0.86 -11.44
CA ALA A 144 -12.37 2.29 -11.14
C ALA A 144 -11.99 2.57 -9.69
N THR A 145 -12.44 1.75 -8.74
CA THR A 145 -12.07 1.84 -7.32
C THR A 145 -10.57 1.66 -7.14
N LYS A 146 -9.99 0.59 -7.69
CA LYS A 146 -8.52 0.35 -7.62
C LYS A 146 -7.71 1.47 -8.25
N SER A 147 -8.13 1.95 -9.42
CA SER A 147 -7.46 3.04 -10.12
C SER A 147 -7.52 4.33 -9.29
N SER A 148 -8.67 4.62 -8.69
CA SER A 148 -8.87 5.80 -7.85
C SER A 148 -7.98 5.75 -6.60
N LEU A 149 -7.89 4.61 -5.92
CA LEU A 149 -6.99 4.41 -4.78
C LEU A 149 -5.52 4.66 -5.15
N ARG A 150 -5.06 4.15 -6.31
CA ARG A 150 -3.69 4.42 -6.81
C ARG A 150 -3.48 5.90 -7.12
N SER A 151 -4.51 6.58 -7.60
CA SER A 151 -4.42 8.00 -7.98
C SER A 151 -4.30 8.92 -6.77
N ILE A 152 -5.00 8.63 -5.67
CA ILE A 152 -4.95 9.43 -4.43
C ILE A 152 -3.75 9.12 -3.55
N THR A 153 -3.02 8.04 -3.85
CA THR A 153 -1.80 7.66 -3.13
C THR A 153 -0.75 8.77 -3.30
N PRO A 154 -0.24 9.38 -2.21
CA PRO A 154 0.80 10.39 -2.27
C PRO A 154 2.02 9.91 -3.05
N LYS A 155 2.72 10.82 -3.71
CA LYS A 155 3.91 10.48 -4.51
C LYS A 155 5.02 9.89 -3.64
N GLU A 156 5.12 10.32 -2.39
CA GLU A 156 6.06 9.79 -1.39
C GLU A 156 5.78 8.32 -1.08
N ILE A 157 4.51 7.92 -0.98
CA ILE A 157 4.15 6.50 -0.79
C ILE A 157 4.53 5.66 -2.01
N LYS A 158 4.34 6.21 -3.22
CA LYS A 158 4.74 5.56 -4.47
C LYS A 158 6.26 5.40 -4.55
N LEU A 159 7.00 6.43 -4.15
CA LEU A 159 8.46 6.42 -4.09
C LEU A 159 8.96 5.42 -3.06
N LEU A 160 8.39 5.39 -1.84
CA LEU A 160 8.75 4.41 -0.82
C LEU A 160 8.51 2.99 -1.31
N LYS A 161 7.37 2.73 -1.95
CA LYS A 161 7.10 1.42 -2.55
C LYS A 161 8.17 1.03 -3.56
N HIS A 162 8.62 1.96 -4.39
CA HIS A 162 9.69 1.73 -5.35
C HIS A 162 11.02 1.44 -4.65
N LEU A 163 11.46 2.30 -3.73
CA LEU A 163 12.72 2.15 -2.98
C LEU A 163 12.78 0.84 -2.19
N LEU A 164 11.69 0.44 -1.54
CA LEU A 164 11.60 -0.82 -0.79
C LEU A 164 11.57 -2.06 -1.71
N ASN A 165 11.26 -1.88 -2.99
CA ASN A 165 11.30 -2.95 -3.98
C ASN A 165 12.69 -3.14 -4.60
N ILE A 166 13.56 -2.13 -4.54
CA ILE A 166 14.96 -2.26 -4.97
C ILE A 166 15.69 -3.16 -3.98
N ILE A 167 16.29 -4.23 -4.48
CA ILE A 167 16.96 -5.25 -3.66
C ILE A 167 18.35 -4.75 -3.27
N ASP A 168 19.12 -4.31 -4.26
CA ASP A 168 20.49 -3.86 -4.08
C ASP A 168 20.56 -2.55 -3.27
N PRO A 169 21.33 -2.52 -2.16
CA PRO A 169 21.45 -1.31 -1.34
C PRO A 169 22.02 -0.12 -2.09
N GLU A 170 23.02 -0.30 -2.95
CA GLU A 170 23.64 0.79 -3.70
C GLU A 170 22.67 1.39 -4.71
N GLU A 171 21.95 0.54 -5.47
CA GLU A 171 20.89 0.97 -6.38
C GLU A 171 19.77 1.70 -5.63
N ARG A 172 19.41 1.23 -4.42
CA ARG A 172 18.38 1.89 -3.60
C ARG A 172 18.81 3.28 -3.16
N PHE A 173 20.05 3.44 -2.68
CA PHE A 173 20.56 4.74 -2.26
C PHE A 173 20.79 5.68 -3.45
N SER A 174 21.20 5.16 -4.59
CA SER A 174 21.29 5.91 -5.85
C SER A 174 19.91 6.44 -6.29
N ALA A 175 18.87 5.58 -6.24
CA ALA A 175 17.50 5.97 -6.53
C ALA A 175 16.96 7.00 -5.51
N LEU A 176 17.32 6.85 -4.23
CA LEU A 176 16.99 7.83 -3.18
C LEU A 176 17.63 9.20 -3.45
N ALA A 177 18.91 9.23 -3.78
CA ALA A 177 19.64 10.46 -4.09
C ALA A 177 19.06 11.17 -5.33
N THR A 178 18.67 10.39 -6.35
CA THR A 178 18.00 10.89 -7.55
C THR A 178 16.62 11.46 -7.23
N ALA A 179 15.86 10.83 -6.32
CA ALA A 179 14.55 11.33 -5.91
C ALA A 179 14.61 12.67 -5.15
N PHE A 180 15.73 12.97 -4.49
CA PHE A 180 15.97 14.25 -3.80
C PHE A 180 16.60 15.33 -4.66
N THR A 181 17.19 14.96 -5.80
CA THR A 181 17.84 15.89 -6.72
C THR A 181 17.07 15.88 -8.04
N PRO A 182 16.00 16.69 -8.18
CA PRO A 182 15.38 16.84 -9.49
C PRO A 182 16.44 17.36 -10.46
N GLY A 183 16.77 16.56 -11.47
CA GLY A 183 17.70 16.97 -12.53
C GLY A 183 17.26 18.30 -13.16
N ASP A 184 18.24 19.00 -13.72
CA ASP A 184 18.09 20.32 -14.34
C ASP A 184 16.90 20.33 -15.33
N GLU A 185 16.13 21.42 -15.38
CA GLU A 185 14.84 21.48 -16.09
C GLU A 185 14.95 21.27 -17.62
N HIS A 186 16.17 21.17 -18.14
CA HIS A 186 16.48 21.13 -19.57
C HIS A 186 16.63 19.72 -20.18
N GLU A 187 16.69 18.65 -19.39
CA GLU A 187 16.68 17.29 -19.93
C GLU A 187 15.25 16.73 -19.92
N ALA A 188 14.86 16.07 -21.02
CA ALA A 188 13.55 15.46 -21.17
C ALA A 188 13.32 14.45 -20.04
N LYS A 189 12.62 14.91 -18.98
CA LYS A 189 12.36 14.12 -17.77
C LYS A 189 11.58 12.87 -18.14
N ASP A 190 11.99 11.73 -17.58
CA ASP A 190 11.13 10.55 -17.53
C ASP A 190 9.78 10.99 -16.92
N PRO A 191 8.66 10.86 -17.66
CA PRO A 191 7.33 11.23 -17.18
C PRO A 191 6.93 10.51 -15.87
N ASN A 192 7.65 9.44 -15.52
CA ASN A 192 7.41 8.64 -14.32
C ASN A 192 8.36 8.93 -13.14
N ALA A 193 9.30 9.86 -13.27
CA ALA A 193 10.25 10.16 -12.18
C ALA A 193 9.54 10.78 -10.95
N LEU A 194 9.65 10.10 -9.80
CA LEU A 194 9.01 10.50 -8.54
C LEU A 194 9.97 11.33 -7.68
N TYR A 195 9.90 12.65 -7.79
CA TYR A 195 10.72 13.57 -6.99
C TYR A 195 10.03 14.02 -5.70
N THR A 196 10.79 14.13 -4.61
CA THR A 196 10.31 14.64 -3.32
C THR A 196 11.44 15.36 -2.56
N THR A 197 11.11 15.94 -1.40
CA THR A 197 12.13 16.51 -0.51
C THR A 197 12.49 15.48 0.58
N PRO A 198 13.71 15.53 1.12
CA PRO A 198 14.09 14.72 2.28
C PRO A 198 13.07 14.84 3.42
N LYS A 199 12.52 16.05 3.67
CA LYS A 199 11.61 16.33 4.79
C LYS A 199 10.27 15.64 4.64
N GLU A 200 9.70 15.70 3.44
CA GLU A 200 8.41 15.05 3.15
C GLU A 200 8.55 13.52 3.16
N LEU A 201 9.61 12.97 2.56
CA LEU A 201 9.82 11.52 2.56
C LEU A 201 10.03 10.98 3.99
N HIS A 202 10.85 11.67 4.79
CA HIS A 202 11.07 11.35 6.20
C HIS A 202 9.78 11.33 7.02
N LYS A 203 8.94 12.36 6.87
CA LYS A 203 7.63 12.45 7.53
C LYS A 203 6.76 11.24 7.21
N TRP A 204 6.69 10.82 5.95
CA TRP A 204 5.91 9.65 5.55
C TRP A 204 6.48 8.33 6.09
N ILE A 205 7.82 8.19 6.10
CA ILE A 205 8.48 7.02 6.73
C ILE A 205 8.14 6.96 8.23
N LYS A 206 8.19 8.09 8.93
CA LYS A 206 7.85 8.16 10.35
C LYS A 206 6.38 7.78 10.61
N ILE A 207 5.45 8.32 9.83
CA ILE A 207 4.01 7.96 9.91
C ILE A 207 3.82 6.44 9.72
N MET A 208 4.53 5.83 8.76
CA MET A 208 4.45 4.38 8.54
C MET A 208 4.99 3.56 9.72
N LEU A 209 6.14 3.97 10.28
CA LEU A 209 6.75 3.29 11.43
C LEU A 209 5.87 3.41 12.68
N ASP A 210 5.33 4.60 12.95
CA ASP A 210 4.41 4.85 14.08
C ASP A 210 3.14 3.99 13.93
N ALA A 211 2.56 3.93 12.73
CA ALA A 211 1.39 3.08 12.45
C ALA A 211 1.70 1.58 12.58
N TYR A 212 2.90 1.14 12.19
CA TYR A 212 3.33 -0.25 12.37
C TYR A 212 3.42 -0.63 13.85
N HIS A 213 3.98 0.24 14.69
CA HIS A 213 4.07 0.00 16.13
C HIS A 213 2.68 -0.04 16.78
N LEU A 214 1.78 0.86 16.40
CA LEU A 214 0.40 0.88 16.89
C LEU A 214 -0.37 -0.39 16.50
N ASN A 215 -0.26 -0.84 15.25
CA ASN A 215 -0.94 -2.06 14.77
C ASN A 215 -0.37 -3.37 15.36
N LYS A 216 0.91 -3.38 15.76
CA LYS A 216 1.53 -4.53 16.43
C LYS A 216 0.94 -4.76 17.83
N GLU A 217 0.39 -3.72 18.44
CA GLU A 217 -0.31 -3.81 19.73
C GLU A 217 -1.77 -4.28 19.57
N GLU A 218 -2.42 -4.01 18.42
CA GLU A 218 -3.84 -4.34 18.17
C GLU A 218 -4.10 -5.72 17.51
N THR A 219 -3.10 -6.41 16.94
CA THR A 219 -3.35 -7.64 16.16
C THR A 219 -3.42 -8.93 17.00
N ASP A 220 -4.62 -9.55 17.07
CA ASP A 220 -4.90 -10.75 17.86
C ASP A 220 -4.21 -12.05 17.39
N LEU A 221 -3.76 -12.14 16.14
CA LEU A 221 -3.13 -13.35 15.60
C LEU A 221 -1.60 -13.33 15.79
N ARG A 222 -1.11 -14.04 16.82
CA ARG A 222 0.31 -14.13 17.20
C ARG A 222 1.20 -14.67 16.06
N GLU A 223 0.70 -15.60 15.26
CA GLU A 223 1.42 -16.20 14.13
C GLU A 223 1.51 -15.22 12.94
N ALA A 224 0.53 -14.31 12.80
CA ALA A 224 0.58 -13.23 11.81
C ALA A 224 1.59 -12.13 12.19
N ARG A 225 1.89 -11.96 13.49
CA ARG A 225 2.94 -11.07 14.00
C ARG A 225 4.36 -11.50 13.60
N GLN A 226 4.56 -12.77 13.26
CA GLN A 226 5.85 -13.29 12.79
C GLN A 226 6.06 -13.05 11.29
N MET A 227 4.97 -12.88 10.53
CA MET A 227 5.00 -12.57 9.09
C MET A 227 4.85 -11.08 8.75
N THR A 228 4.53 -10.23 9.73
CA THR A 228 4.63 -8.78 9.60
C THR A 228 6.08 -8.30 9.73
N ASP A 229 6.86 -8.73 8.75
CA ASP A 229 7.97 -8.04 8.10
C ASP A 229 9.11 -7.46 8.98
N PRO A 230 10.06 -8.29 9.43
CA PRO A 230 11.32 -7.81 9.99
C PRO A 230 12.15 -7.01 8.97
N VAL A 231 12.12 -7.38 7.68
CA VAL A 231 13.03 -6.85 6.65
C VAL A 231 12.51 -5.53 6.06
N VAL A 232 11.22 -5.41 5.71
CA VAL A 232 10.70 -4.14 5.17
C VAL A 232 10.72 -3.04 6.23
N ILE A 233 10.42 -3.37 7.48
CA ILE A 233 10.52 -2.41 8.59
C ILE A 233 11.98 -2.04 8.85
N GLN A 234 12.90 -3.00 8.82
CA GLN A 234 14.33 -2.70 8.93
C GLN A 234 14.83 -1.83 7.76
N ARG A 235 14.37 -2.07 6.53
CA ARG A 235 14.66 -1.22 5.37
C ARG A 235 14.09 0.20 5.53
N LEU A 236 12.89 0.33 6.12
CA LEU A 236 12.30 1.63 6.46
C LEU A 236 13.12 2.38 7.53
N PHE A 237 13.60 1.67 8.55
CA PHE A 237 14.52 2.26 9.55
C PHE A 237 15.83 2.72 8.90
N ILE A 238 16.45 1.89 8.06
CA ILE A 238 17.68 2.27 7.34
C ILE A 238 17.43 3.52 6.49
N LEU A 239 16.34 3.56 5.72
CA LEU A 239 15.99 4.74 4.91
C LEU A 239 15.75 5.98 5.79
N LYS A 240 15.09 5.84 6.93
CA LYS A 240 14.86 6.94 7.88
C LYS A 240 16.20 7.48 8.38
N ASP A 241 17.07 6.60 8.89
CA ASP A 241 18.34 6.97 9.50
C ASP A 241 19.28 7.60 8.46
N THR A 242 19.33 7.06 7.24
CA THR A 242 20.08 7.66 6.12
C THR A 242 19.57 9.07 5.79
N ILE A 243 18.26 9.28 5.74
CA ILE A 243 17.69 10.61 5.46
C ILE A 243 18.04 11.60 6.58
N GLU A 244 17.97 11.17 7.84
CA GLU A 244 18.35 12.00 8.99
C GLU A 244 19.83 12.39 8.91
N GLN A 245 20.73 11.41 8.78
CA GLN A 245 22.18 11.63 8.80
C GLN A 245 22.70 12.40 7.57
N GLU A 246 22.26 12.04 6.36
CA GLU A 246 22.90 12.54 5.15
C GLU A 246 22.23 13.81 4.59
N TYR A 247 20.95 14.03 4.91
CA TYR A 247 20.11 15.07 4.29
C TYR A 247 19.40 16.02 5.27
N MET A 248 19.29 15.68 6.57
CA MET A 248 18.71 16.59 7.59
C MET A 248 19.78 17.26 8.44
N GLU A 249 20.81 16.53 8.89
CA GLU A 249 21.85 17.06 9.79
C GLU A 249 22.68 18.18 9.14
N LYS A 250 22.81 18.20 7.81
CA LYS A 250 23.53 19.26 7.06
C LYS A 250 22.79 20.60 7.01
N ASP A 251 21.48 20.61 7.20
CA ASP A 251 20.64 21.82 7.16
C ASP A 251 20.84 22.69 8.43
N THR A 252 21.35 22.10 9.52
CA THR A 252 21.70 22.76 10.78
C THR A 252 23.09 23.40 10.77
N THR A 253 24.06 22.83 10.06
CA THR A 253 25.46 23.32 10.06
C THR A 253 25.71 24.45 9.06
N GLN A 254 24.97 24.50 7.94
CA GLN A 254 25.13 25.58 6.95
C GLN A 254 24.50 26.92 7.38
N LYS A 255 23.59 26.93 8.37
CA LYS A 255 23.02 28.17 8.92
C LYS A 255 23.91 28.85 9.98
N SER A 256 24.90 28.15 10.53
CA SER A 256 25.83 28.74 11.50
C SER A 256 27.03 29.45 10.87
N GLU A 257 27.41 29.11 9.63
CA GLU A 257 28.62 29.67 9.00
C GLU A 257 28.39 30.98 8.23
N THR A 258 27.14 31.38 7.97
CA THR A 258 26.83 32.61 7.20
C THR A 258 26.61 33.86 8.06
N LYS A 259 26.89 33.82 9.37
CA LYS A 259 26.65 34.97 10.28
C LYS A 259 27.88 35.61 10.91
N ASP A 260 29.09 35.14 10.66
CA ASP A 260 30.26 35.59 11.44
C ASP A 260 31.38 36.27 10.65
N ASP A 261 31.12 36.80 9.45
CA ASP A 261 32.16 37.45 8.64
C ASP A 261 31.83 38.91 8.25
N SER A 262 31.27 39.66 9.21
CA SER A 262 31.15 41.12 9.08
C SER A 262 31.26 41.82 10.42
N LYS A 263 32.46 41.78 11.03
CA LYS A 263 32.94 42.82 11.95
C LYS A 263 34.41 42.62 12.32
N SER A 264 35.31 43.20 11.54
CA SER A 264 36.57 43.74 12.04
C SER A 264 37.35 44.41 10.92
N GLU A 265 37.32 45.74 10.88
CA GLU A 265 38.46 46.61 10.56
C GLU A 265 38.07 48.06 10.90
N GLU A 266 38.27 48.44 12.16
CA GLU A 266 38.60 49.81 12.55
C GLU A 266 40.07 49.81 12.93
N PHE A 267 40.90 50.52 12.16
CA PHE A 267 42.00 51.37 12.63
C PHE A 267 42.34 52.41 11.56
#